data_AF-A0A6A3CUQ0-F1
#
_entry.id   AF-A0A6A3CUQ0-F1
#
_cell.length_a   1.000
_cell.length_b   1.000
_cell.length_c   1.000
_cell.angle_alpha   90.00
_cell.angle_beta   90.00
_cell.angle_gamma   90.00
#
_symmetry.space_group_name_H-M   'P 1'
#
loop_
_entity.id
_entity.type
_entity.pdbx_description
1 polymer ?
#
loop_
_entity_poly.entity_id
_entity_poly.type
_entity_poly.pdbx_seq_one_letter_code
_entity_poly.pdbx_strand_id
1 'polypeptide(L)'
;MYKSLDSLSFKDVVASGIPIELAGEIHRKVTEIVRNYGSASPETWSRISKHVLTPTLPFSLHQLMYYGCYKDFKPDPPAWIPDPESALLTNVGRLLERRGKELLGSKYDDPISSFPHLQEFSVSNPEVYWETILDELCVYFSVPPDCILQSPSEDSCISNPGGKWLPGTFLNPAKNCLVVNSKRSLDDIVIRWRDEGGDDLPVKSMKLKELQTEVWYVALHLIDPVFVHSCFYYHYFSFGMHNYS
;
A
#
# COMPACT_ATOMS: atom_id res chain seq x y z
N MET A 1 2.61 -35.55 7.40
CA MET A 1 2.94 -34.67 8.55
C MET A 1 4.38 -34.23 8.38
N TYR A 2 4.65 -32.92 8.40
CA TYR A 2 6.00 -32.41 8.16
C TYR A 2 6.89 -32.59 9.40
N LYS A 3 8.18 -32.83 9.15
CA LYS A 3 9.21 -32.90 10.19
C LYS A 3 9.60 -31.50 10.62
N SER A 4 9.97 -31.33 11.88
CA SER A 4 10.53 -30.05 12.35
C SER A 4 11.93 -29.86 11.75
N LEU A 5 12.36 -28.61 11.58
CA LEU A 5 13.62 -28.30 10.90
C LEU A 5 14.87 -28.84 11.62
N ASP A 6 14.82 -29.01 12.94
CA ASP A 6 15.88 -29.65 13.74
C ASP A 6 16.04 -31.15 13.44
N SER A 7 14.97 -31.80 13.01
CA SER A 7 14.93 -33.21 12.60
C SER A 7 15.11 -33.43 11.09
N LEU A 8 15.39 -32.36 10.34
CA LEU A 8 15.56 -32.41 8.89
C LEU A 8 16.87 -33.09 8.50
N SER A 9 16.78 -34.18 7.74
CA SER A 9 17.96 -34.89 7.23
C SER A 9 18.30 -34.51 5.79
N PHE A 10 19.55 -34.72 5.38
CA PHE A 10 19.99 -34.58 3.99
C PHE A 10 19.11 -35.38 3.01
N LYS A 11 18.66 -36.59 3.42
CA LYS A 11 17.79 -37.44 2.60
C LYS A 11 16.43 -36.80 2.33
N ASP A 12 15.89 -36.03 3.28
CA ASP A 12 14.60 -35.34 3.11
C ASP A 12 14.70 -34.21 2.06
N VAL A 13 15.85 -33.51 2.02
CA VAL A 13 16.15 -32.48 1.02
C VAL A 13 16.29 -33.10 -0.38
N VAL A 14 17.02 -34.21 -0.50
CA VAL A 14 17.16 -34.94 -1.78
C VAL A 14 15.81 -35.46 -2.26
N ALA A 15 14.99 -36.01 -1.35
CA ALA A 15 13.64 -36.50 -1.65
C ALA A 15 12.69 -35.40 -2.15
N SER A 16 13.04 -34.12 -1.95
CA SER A 16 12.27 -32.98 -2.47
C SER A 16 12.54 -32.69 -3.95
N GLY A 17 13.38 -33.49 -4.63
CA GLY A 17 13.68 -33.34 -6.06
C GLY A 17 14.88 -32.44 -6.36
N ILE A 18 15.77 -32.24 -5.37
CA ILE A 18 16.97 -31.42 -5.49
C ILE A 18 18.18 -32.28 -5.88
N PRO A 19 19.05 -31.84 -6.82
CA PRO A 19 20.32 -32.50 -7.09
C PRO A 19 21.22 -32.61 -5.85
N ILE A 20 21.93 -33.73 -5.71
CA ILE A 20 22.73 -34.07 -4.51
C ILE A 20 23.68 -32.94 -4.06
N GLU A 21 24.35 -32.29 -5.01
CA GLU A 21 25.29 -31.20 -4.72
C GLU A 21 24.59 -29.99 -4.07
N LEU A 22 23.47 -29.56 -4.68
CA LEU A 22 22.65 -28.46 -4.17
C LEU A 22 21.96 -28.82 -2.86
N ALA A 23 21.56 -30.09 -2.69
CA ALA A 23 20.95 -30.57 -1.45
C ALA A 23 21.91 -30.47 -0.27
N GLY A 24 23.22 -30.68 -0.51
CA GLY A 24 24.25 -30.58 0.52
C GLY A 24 24.43 -29.14 1.01
N GLU A 25 24.45 -28.19 0.07
CA GLU A 25 24.52 -26.76 0.39
C GLU A 25 23.28 -26.28 1.15
N ILE A 26 22.09 -26.65 0.67
CA ILE A 26 20.81 -26.28 1.30
C ILE A 26 20.74 -26.86 2.72
N HIS A 27 21.03 -28.15 2.89
CA HIS A 27 20.99 -28.80 4.21
C HIS A 27 21.95 -28.11 5.19
N ARG A 28 23.19 -27.84 4.77
CA ARG A 28 24.19 -27.12 5.59
C ARG A 28 23.68 -25.74 6.02
N LYS A 29 23.17 -24.94 5.08
CA LYS A 29 22.64 -23.58 5.38
C LYS A 29 21.47 -23.64 6.35
N VAL A 30 20.53 -24.56 6.13
CA VAL A 30 19.35 -24.72 7.01
C VAL A 30 19.77 -25.14 8.41
N THR A 31 20.67 -26.13 8.55
CA THR A 31 21.18 -26.55 9.87
C THR A 31 21.90 -25.41 10.59
N GLU A 32 22.67 -24.59 9.88
CA GLU A 32 23.34 -23.41 10.45
C GLU A 32 22.33 -22.37 10.95
N ILE A 33 21.30 -22.07 10.16
CA ILE A 33 20.22 -21.15 10.55
C ILE A 33 19.49 -21.69 11.79
N VAL A 34 19.06 -22.95 11.77
CA VAL A 34 18.34 -23.58 12.89
C VAL A 34 19.17 -23.58 14.17
N ARG A 35 20.48 -23.83 14.07
CA ARG A 35 21.38 -23.79 15.23
C ARG A 35 21.47 -22.39 15.85
N ASN A 36 21.48 -21.35 15.02
CA ASN A 36 21.69 -19.97 15.47
C ASN A 36 20.38 -19.29 15.93
N TYR A 37 19.23 -19.67 15.38
CA TYR A 37 17.95 -18.97 15.58
C TYR A 37 16.80 -19.87 16.07
N GLY A 38 17.02 -21.18 16.22
CA GLY A 38 15.99 -22.16 16.62
C GLY A 38 15.20 -22.71 15.43
N SER A 39 14.51 -23.85 15.60
CA SER A 39 13.79 -24.53 14.50
C SER A 39 12.44 -23.93 14.15
N ALA A 40 11.85 -23.12 15.05
CA ALA A 40 10.48 -22.62 14.92
C ALA A 40 10.35 -21.10 15.18
N SER A 41 11.40 -20.33 14.92
CA SER A 41 11.38 -18.87 15.09
C SER A 41 11.00 -18.12 13.80
N PRO A 42 10.39 -16.93 13.91
CA PRO A 42 10.21 -16.01 12.79
C PRO A 42 11.52 -15.70 12.05
N GLU A 43 12.61 -15.56 12.78
CA GLU A 43 13.95 -15.29 12.24
C GLU A 43 14.45 -16.44 11.35
N THR A 44 14.18 -17.69 11.75
CA THR A 44 14.53 -18.87 10.96
C THR A 44 13.79 -18.89 9.63
N TRP A 45 12.46 -18.66 9.62
CA TRP A 45 11.71 -18.57 8.38
C TRP A 45 12.17 -17.41 7.48
N SER A 46 12.41 -16.24 8.07
CA SER A 46 12.91 -15.06 7.35
C SER A 46 14.23 -15.34 6.64
N ARG A 47 15.18 -16.02 7.30
CA ARG A 47 16.47 -16.37 6.69
C ARG A 47 16.36 -17.45 5.63
N ILE A 48 15.55 -18.48 5.86
CA ILE A 48 15.33 -19.55 4.89
C ILE A 48 14.68 -18.99 3.62
N SER A 49 13.62 -18.19 3.76
CA SER A 49 12.91 -17.60 2.63
C SER A 49 13.76 -16.61 1.83
N LYS A 50 14.65 -15.83 2.47
CA LYS A 50 15.49 -14.83 1.80
C LYS A 50 16.83 -15.36 1.27
N HIS A 51 17.42 -16.36 1.91
CA HIS A 51 18.82 -16.76 1.64
C HIS A 51 19.01 -18.22 1.22
N VAL A 52 17.96 -19.05 1.33
CA VAL A 52 18.00 -20.46 0.95
C VAL A 52 17.08 -20.74 -0.23
N LEU A 53 15.83 -20.26 -0.15
CA LEU A 53 14.83 -20.52 -1.17
C LEU A 53 14.97 -19.57 -2.37
N THR A 54 14.86 -20.12 -3.58
CA THR A 54 14.76 -19.35 -4.83
C THR A 54 13.55 -19.84 -5.62
N PRO A 55 12.94 -19.00 -6.49
CA PRO A 55 11.76 -19.40 -7.28
C PRO A 55 11.99 -20.60 -8.21
N THR A 56 13.25 -20.95 -8.48
CA THR A 56 13.65 -22.08 -9.32
C THR A 56 13.67 -23.42 -8.59
N LEU A 57 13.58 -23.43 -7.25
CA LEU A 57 13.58 -24.67 -6.49
C LEU A 57 12.20 -25.37 -6.55
N PRO A 58 12.14 -26.71 -6.42
CA PRO A 58 10.89 -27.45 -6.39
C PRO A 58 9.99 -27.02 -5.24
N PHE A 59 8.70 -26.84 -5.53
CA PHE A 59 7.69 -26.42 -4.54
C PHE A 59 7.62 -27.34 -3.31
N SER A 60 7.85 -28.65 -3.49
CA SER A 60 7.97 -29.63 -2.40
C SER A 60 9.00 -29.21 -1.33
N LEU A 61 10.13 -28.62 -1.74
CA LEU A 61 11.13 -28.10 -0.82
C LEU A 61 10.61 -26.88 -0.06
N HIS A 62 9.93 -25.96 -0.76
CA HIS A 62 9.31 -24.78 -0.12
C HIS A 62 8.32 -25.22 0.96
N GLN A 63 7.46 -26.20 0.66
CA GLN A 63 6.51 -26.75 1.63
C GLN A 63 7.22 -27.43 2.81
N LEU A 64 8.25 -28.23 2.54
CA LEU A 64 9.03 -28.90 3.60
C LEU A 64 9.65 -27.88 4.56
N MET A 65 10.23 -26.80 4.04
CA MET A 65 10.84 -25.76 4.86
C MET A 65 9.80 -24.96 5.64
N TYR A 66 8.70 -24.56 4.99
CA TYR A 66 7.66 -23.75 5.59
C TYR A 66 6.93 -24.50 6.71
N TYR A 67 6.38 -25.67 6.41
CA TYR A 67 5.64 -26.46 7.39
C TYR A 67 6.56 -27.10 8.43
N GLY A 68 7.84 -27.29 8.12
CA GLY A 68 8.83 -27.69 9.10
C GLY A 68 9.12 -26.58 10.12
N CYS A 69 9.23 -25.33 9.65
CA CYS A 69 9.44 -24.16 10.52
C CYS A 69 8.22 -23.88 11.40
N TYR A 70 7.02 -24.05 10.84
CA TYR A 70 5.76 -23.76 11.51
C TYR A 70 5.03 -25.00 12.02
N LYS A 71 5.75 -26.11 12.22
CA LYS A 71 5.15 -27.41 12.61
C LYS A 71 4.26 -27.30 13.84
N ASP A 72 4.73 -26.54 14.84
CA ASP A 72 4.05 -26.35 16.13
C ASP A 72 3.38 -24.97 16.22
N PHE A 73 3.26 -24.26 15.10
CA PHE A 73 2.56 -22.99 15.05
C PHE A 73 1.04 -23.19 15.10
N LYS A 74 0.32 -22.16 15.53
CA LYS A 74 -1.15 -22.08 15.47
C LYS A 74 -1.64 -22.32 14.02
N PRO A 75 -2.94 -22.65 13.80
CA PRO A 75 -3.44 -23.12 12.51
C PRO A 75 -3.05 -22.27 11.28
N ASP A 76 -2.81 -20.97 11.48
CA ASP A 76 -2.53 -20.02 10.40
C ASP A 76 -1.14 -19.39 10.56
N PRO A 77 -0.05 -20.10 10.19
CA PRO A 77 1.27 -19.49 10.16
C PRO A 77 1.36 -18.38 9.11
N PRO A 78 2.09 -17.29 9.38
CA PRO A 78 2.25 -16.23 8.40
C PRO A 78 3.09 -16.73 7.22
N ALA A 79 2.61 -16.50 6.00
CA ALA A 79 3.41 -16.79 4.79
C ALA A 79 4.61 -15.84 4.67
N TRP A 80 4.47 -14.63 5.20
CA TRP A 80 5.49 -13.58 5.14
C TRP A 80 5.41 -12.70 6.40
N ILE A 81 6.56 -12.22 6.85
CA ILE A 81 6.69 -11.29 7.97
C ILE A 81 7.58 -10.15 7.49
N PRO A 82 7.18 -8.87 7.65
CA PRO A 82 8.03 -7.73 7.31
C PRO A 82 9.30 -7.75 8.15
N ASP A 83 10.43 -7.36 7.56
CA ASP A 83 11.60 -7.07 8.38
C ASP A 83 11.34 -5.83 9.26
N PRO A 84 11.80 -5.82 10.52
CA PRO A 84 11.55 -4.71 11.44
C PRO A 84 12.03 -3.36 10.92
N GLU A 85 13.18 -3.32 10.24
CA GLU A 85 13.74 -2.09 9.68
C GLU A 85 12.81 -1.49 8.61
N SER A 86 12.34 -2.30 7.66
CA SER A 86 11.35 -1.85 6.66
C SER A 86 10.03 -1.44 7.28
N ALA A 87 9.59 -2.11 8.35
CA ALA A 87 8.37 -1.74 9.07
C ALA A 87 8.47 -0.31 9.66
N LEU A 88 9.63 0.05 10.22
CA LEU A 88 9.91 1.40 10.74
C LEU A 88 9.91 2.47 9.63
N LEU A 89 10.36 2.12 8.43
CA LEU A 89 10.42 3.03 7.28
C LEU A 89 9.07 3.27 6.58
N THR A 90 8.03 2.53 6.95
CA THR A 90 6.67 2.78 6.44
C THR A 90 6.17 4.18 6.81
N ASN A 91 5.16 4.69 6.11
CA ASN A 91 4.57 5.98 6.45
C ASN A 91 3.98 6.00 7.87
N VAL A 92 3.34 4.90 8.30
CA VAL A 92 2.81 4.76 9.65
C VAL A 92 3.94 4.61 10.68
N GLY A 93 4.98 3.84 10.36
CA GLY A 93 6.17 3.71 11.20
C GLY A 93 6.82 5.07 11.48
N ARG A 94 7.09 5.85 10.42
CA ARG A 94 7.64 7.21 10.54
C ARG A 94 6.70 8.19 11.24
N LEU A 95 5.39 8.04 11.09
CA LEU A 95 4.41 8.84 11.83
C LEU A 95 4.50 8.55 13.33
N LEU A 96 4.52 7.27 13.72
CA LEU A 96 4.64 6.84 15.11
C LEU A 96 6.00 7.22 15.72
N GLU A 97 7.09 7.15 14.98
CA GLU A 97 8.39 7.67 15.44
C GLU A 97 8.31 9.16 15.81
N ARG A 98 7.62 9.98 15.00
CA ARG A 98 7.54 11.43 15.22
C ARG A 98 6.50 11.82 16.27
N ARG A 99 5.33 11.18 16.25
CA ARG A 99 4.13 11.61 17.00
C ARG A 99 3.57 10.54 17.93
N GLY A 100 4.16 9.35 18.01
CA GLY A 100 3.63 8.25 18.80
C GLY A 100 3.47 8.58 20.29
N LYS A 101 4.46 9.27 20.88
CA LYS A 101 4.38 9.76 22.26
C LYS A 101 3.28 10.80 22.47
N GLU A 102 3.04 11.66 21.48
CA GLU A 102 1.98 12.66 21.50
C GLU A 102 0.59 11.99 21.44
N LEU A 103 0.43 11.02 20.53
CA LEU A 103 -0.85 10.34 20.28
C LEU A 103 -1.20 9.33 21.37
N LEU A 104 -0.22 8.55 21.86
CA LEU A 104 -0.46 7.40 22.73
C LEU A 104 0.04 7.60 24.17
N GLY A 105 0.76 8.68 24.45
CA GLY A 105 1.27 9.00 25.77
C GLY A 105 2.16 7.89 26.32
N SER A 106 1.85 7.42 27.54
CA SER A 106 2.58 6.33 28.21
C SER A 106 2.40 4.95 27.58
N LYS A 107 1.41 4.77 26.69
CA LYS A 107 1.22 3.51 25.95
C LYS A 107 2.18 3.37 24.77
N TYR A 108 2.93 4.43 24.42
CA TYR A 108 3.92 4.37 23.35
C TYR A 108 5.25 3.79 23.82
N ASP A 109 5.75 2.78 23.11
CA ASP A 109 7.10 2.25 23.25
C ASP A 109 7.88 2.44 21.94
N ASP A 110 7.59 1.61 20.92
CA ASP A 110 8.12 1.72 19.56
C ASP A 110 7.01 1.62 18.49
N PRO A 111 7.25 2.01 17.22
CA PRO A 111 6.21 2.01 16.18
C PRO A 111 5.59 0.65 15.88
N ILE A 112 6.32 -0.45 16.08
CA ILE A 112 5.86 -1.79 15.75
C ILE A 112 4.99 -2.32 16.90
N SER A 113 5.51 -2.32 18.13
CA SER A 113 4.78 -2.82 19.30
C SER A 113 3.57 -1.95 19.65
N SER A 114 3.62 -0.65 19.37
CA SER A 114 2.55 0.30 19.68
C SER A 114 1.45 0.36 18.62
N PHE A 115 1.59 -0.33 17.48
CA PHE A 115 0.59 -0.29 16.41
C PHE A 115 -0.84 -0.69 16.86
N PRO A 116 -1.04 -1.73 17.69
CA PRO A 116 -2.37 -2.04 18.22
C PRO A 116 -2.97 -0.90 19.06
N HIS A 117 -2.14 -0.17 19.81
CA HIS A 117 -2.58 0.99 20.56
C HIS A 117 -2.95 2.17 19.64
N LEU A 118 -2.25 2.34 18.52
CA LEU A 118 -2.65 3.30 17.49
C LEU A 118 -4.01 2.94 16.87
N GLN A 119 -4.24 1.65 16.62
CA GLN A 119 -5.53 1.19 16.09
C GLN A 119 -6.66 1.45 17.09
N GLU A 120 -6.48 1.12 18.37
CA GLU A 120 -7.42 1.43 19.45
C GLU A 120 -7.68 2.94 19.55
N PHE A 121 -6.61 3.74 19.48
CA PHE A 121 -6.68 5.20 19.49
C PHE A 121 -7.47 5.77 18.32
N SER A 122 -7.28 5.25 17.10
CA SER A 122 -7.97 5.72 15.89
C SER A 122 -9.49 5.57 15.96
N VAL A 123 -9.96 4.53 16.67
CA VAL A 123 -11.39 4.28 16.89
C VAL A 123 -11.93 5.15 18.02
N SER A 124 -11.16 5.30 19.10
CA SER A 124 -11.59 6.02 20.30
C SER A 124 -11.51 7.55 20.17
N ASN A 125 -10.62 8.05 19.31
CA ASN A 125 -10.35 9.48 19.12
C ASN A 125 -10.33 9.86 17.63
N PRO A 126 -11.44 9.66 16.90
CA PRO A 126 -11.48 9.88 15.45
C PRO A 126 -11.17 11.32 15.05
N GLU A 127 -11.58 12.32 15.85
CA GLU A 127 -11.29 13.74 15.60
C GLU A 127 -9.79 14.00 15.52
N VAL A 128 -9.04 13.63 16.58
CA VAL A 128 -7.59 13.84 16.65
C VAL A 128 -6.83 12.99 15.63
N TYR A 129 -7.26 11.74 15.46
CA TYR A 129 -6.61 10.82 14.54
C TYR A 129 -6.73 11.30 13.09
N TRP A 130 -7.93 11.60 12.60
CA TRP A 130 -8.12 11.97 11.20
C TRP A 130 -7.60 13.36 10.89
N GLU A 131 -7.69 14.33 11.80
CA GLU A 131 -7.02 15.63 11.66
C GLU A 131 -5.51 15.42 11.42
N THR A 132 -4.88 14.58 12.26
CA THR A 132 -3.47 14.21 12.11
C THR A 132 -3.17 13.57 10.75
N ILE A 133 -4.02 12.66 10.27
CA ILE A 133 -3.82 12.00 8.97
C ILE A 133 -4.02 12.98 7.81
N LEU A 134 -5.01 13.86 7.87
CA LEU A 134 -5.28 14.86 6.82
C LEU A 134 -4.12 15.85 6.68
N ASP A 135 -3.54 16.27 7.81
CA ASP A 135 -2.34 17.11 7.83
C ASP A 135 -1.12 16.38 7.26
N GLU A 136 -0.92 15.12 7.65
CA GLU A 136 0.16 14.29 7.10
C GLU A 136 0.00 14.04 5.58
N LEU A 137 -1.23 13.96 5.08
CA LEU A 137 -1.51 13.87 3.65
C LEU A 137 -1.43 15.23 2.93
N CYS A 138 -1.22 16.31 3.68
CA CYS A 138 -1.19 17.69 3.19
C CYS A 138 -2.48 18.08 2.45
N VAL A 139 -3.64 17.68 3.00
CA VAL A 139 -4.95 18.02 2.44
C VAL A 139 -5.24 19.50 2.68
N TYR A 140 -5.52 20.20 1.59
CA TYR A 140 -5.90 21.61 1.58
C TYR A 140 -7.42 21.76 1.55
N PHE A 141 -7.94 22.45 2.57
CA PHE A 141 -9.32 22.91 2.66
C PHE A 141 -9.40 24.41 2.38
N SER A 142 -10.37 24.82 1.55
CA SER A 142 -10.68 26.24 1.36
C SER A 142 -11.55 26.76 2.50
N VAL A 143 -12.40 25.88 3.05
CA VAL A 143 -13.11 26.07 4.32
C VAL A 143 -12.89 24.80 5.15
N PRO A 144 -12.31 24.88 6.36
CA PRO A 144 -12.09 23.71 7.20
C PRO A 144 -13.42 23.07 7.60
N PRO A 145 -13.44 21.76 7.88
CA PRO A 145 -14.63 21.10 8.41
C PRO A 145 -14.98 21.58 9.83
N ASP A 146 -16.26 21.49 10.20
CA ASP A 146 -16.73 21.76 11.56
C ASP A 146 -16.28 20.69 12.56
N CYS A 147 -16.24 19.43 12.10
CA CYS A 147 -15.69 18.27 12.80
C CYS A 147 -15.28 17.18 11.79
N ILE A 148 -14.58 16.14 12.22
CA ILE A 148 -14.22 14.99 11.37
C ILE A 148 -15.43 14.12 11.07
N LEU A 149 -16.21 13.72 12.08
CA LEU A 149 -17.33 12.80 11.90
C LEU A 149 -18.53 13.22 12.75
N GLN A 150 -19.60 13.61 12.07
CA GLN A 150 -20.89 13.86 12.70
C GLN A 150 -21.72 12.58 12.74
N SER A 151 -21.93 12.05 13.94
CA SER A 151 -22.84 10.93 14.19
C SER A 151 -24.30 11.34 13.92
N PRO A 152 -25.15 10.42 13.42
CA PRO A 152 -26.58 10.69 13.33
C PRO A 152 -27.16 10.96 14.72
N SER A 153 -28.01 11.98 14.84
CA SER A 153 -28.73 12.26 16.08
C SER A 153 -29.77 11.18 16.34
N GLU A 154 -29.98 10.82 17.62
CA GLU A 154 -30.98 9.84 18.06
C GLU A 154 -32.41 10.15 17.54
N ASP A 155 -32.70 11.43 17.28
CA ASP A 155 -34.01 11.92 16.80
C ASP A 155 -34.21 11.84 15.27
N SER A 156 -33.18 11.44 14.52
CA SER A 156 -33.30 11.33 13.06
C SER A 156 -33.84 9.94 12.68
N CYS A 157 -35.17 9.83 12.62
CA CYS A 157 -35.91 8.66 12.11
C CYS A 157 -35.66 8.37 10.61
N ILE A 158 -34.49 8.71 10.06
CA ILE A 158 -34.11 8.42 8.70
C ILE A 158 -33.06 7.32 8.74
N SER A 159 -33.50 6.17 8.28
CA SER A 159 -32.83 4.88 8.11
C SER A 159 -31.62 4.92 7.16
N ASN A 160 -30.62 5.76 7.43
CA ASN A 160 -29.33 5.73 6.75
C ASN A 160 -28.21 5.51 7.80
N PRO A 161 -27.53 4.36 7.82
CA PRO A 161 -26.51 4.04 8.83
C PRO A 161 -25.18 4.80 8.67
N GLY A 162 -25.16 5.90 7.92
CA GLY A 162 -23.93 6.61 7.56
C GLY A 162 -23.71 7.87 8.40
N GLY A 163 -22.57 7.95 9.09
CA GLY A 163 -22.09 9.22 9.66
C GLY A 163 -21.65 10.20 8.56
N LYS A 164 -21.79 11.51 8.83
CA LYS A 164 -21.40 12.57 7.89
C LYS A 164 -19.95 12.98 8.17
N TRP A 165 -19.05 12.69 7.23
CA TRP A 165 -17.64 13.06 7.33
C TRP A 165 -17.40 14.50 6.89
N LEU A 166 -16.53 15.19 7.62
CA LEU A 166 -16.04 16.55 7.32
C LEU A 166 -17.17 17.56 7.01
N PRO A 167 -18.26 17.62 7.80
CA PRO A 167 -19.35 18.58 7.57
C PRO A 167 -18.84 20.02 7.48
N GLY A 168 -19.50 20.83 6.66
CA GLY A 168 -19.17 22.25 6.49
C GLY A 168 -17.93 22.53 5.62
N THR A 169 -17.16 21.50 5.27
CA THR A 169 -15.92 21.69 4.52
C THR A 169 -16.14 22.08 3.06
N PHE A 170 -15.21 22.85 2.52
CA PHE A 170 -15.07 23.09 1.09
C PHE A 170 -13.65 22.74 0.67
N LEU A 171 -13.53 21.79 -0.25
CA LEU A 171 -12.26 21.40 -0.86
C LEU A 171 -12.45 21.15 -2.35
N ASN A 172 -11.35 21.24 -3.09
CA ASN A 172 -11.30 20.85 -4.49
C ASN A 172 -10.31 19.68 -4.64
N PRO A 173 -10.76 18.48 -5.06
CA PRO A 173 -9.88 17.32 -5.22
C PRO A 173 -8.79 17.54 -6.26
N ALA A 174 -9.10 18.17 -7.40
CA ALA A 174 -8.12 18.49 -8.43
C ALA A 174 -7.06 19.47 -7.89
N LYS A 175 -7.47 20.47 -7.12
CA LYS A 175 -6.52 21.38 -6.43
C LYS A 175 -5.60 20.60 -5.49
N ASN A 176 -6.13 19.72 -4.65
CA ASN A 176 -5.33 18.86 -3.76
C ASN A 176 -4.34 17.97 -4.53
N CYS A 177 -4.74 17.45 -5.69
CA CYS A 177 -3.87 16.63 -6.53
C CYS A 177 -2.79 17.44 -7.24
N LEU A 178 -3.03 18.74 -7.49
CA LEU A 178 -2.17 19.56 -8.34
C LEU A 178 -1.31 20.56 -7.57
N VAL A 179 -1.66 20.92 -6.33
CA VAL A 179 -0.91 21.91 -5.54
C VAL A 179 0.43 21.34 -5.06
N VAL A 180 1.43 22.22 -5.03
CA VAL A 180 2.76 22.00 -4.43
C VAL A 180 2.61 21.95 -2.92
N ASN A 181 3.31 21.02 -2.27
CA ASN A 181 3.31 20.91 -0.81
C ASN A 181 4.70 20.51 -0.30
N SER A 182 4.83 20.26 1.00
CA SER A 182 6.11 19.88 1.63
C SER A 182 6.72 18.58 1.07
N LYS A 183 5.93 17.78 0.34
CA LYS A 183 6.31 16.48 -0.23
C LYS A 183 6.34 16.49 -1.77
N ARG A 184 5.98 17.59 -2.44
CA ARG A 184 5.81 17.64 -3.90
C ARG A 184 6.19 19.00 -4.49
N SER A 185 6.99 18.99 -5.56
CA SER A 185 7.45 20.15 -6.33
C SER A 185 6.87 20.21 -7.75
N LEU A 186 6.99 21.37 -8.43
CA LEU A 186 6.53 21.57 -9.81
C LEU A 186 7.30 20.75 -10.86
N ASP A 187 8.55 20.38 -10.55
CA ASP A 187 9.42 19.64 -11.46
C ASP A 187 9.35 18.12 -11.24
N ASP A 188 8.57 17.66 -10.26
CA ASP A 188 8.35 16.25 -10.00
C ASP A 188 7.57 15.60 -11.15
N ILE A 189 7.96 14.37 -11.51
CA ILE A 189 7.22 13.55 -12.47
C ILE A 189 5.98 12.98 -11.78
N VAL A 190 4.79 13.32 -12.29
CA VAL A 190 3.50 12.95 -11.68
C VAL A 190 2.69 11.95 -12.50
N ILE A 191 2.97 11.85 -13.80
CA ILE A 191 2.37 10.85 -14.69
C ILE A 191 3.50 10.15 -15.45
N ARG A 192 3.44 8.83 -15.52
CA ARG A 192 4.26 7.99 -16.41
C ARG A 192 3.34 7.10 -17.20
N TRP A 193 3.53 7.03 -18.50
CA TRP A 193 2.70 6.20 -19.37
C TRP A 193 3.52 5.64 -20.53
N ARG A 194 2.97 4.60 -21.14
CA ARG A 194 3.49 3.98 -22.34
C ARG A 194 2.28 3.59 -23.18
N ASP A 195 2.39 3.86 -24.48
CA ASP A 195 1.34 3.50 -25.42
C ASP A 195 1.42 1.99 -25.72
N GLU A 196 0.26 1.39 -25.96
CA GLU A 196 0.18 -0.02 -26.34
C GLU A 196 1.03 -0.30 -27.59
N GLY A 197 1.75 -1.43 -27.59
CA GLY A 197 2.69 -1.78 -28.66
C GLY A 197 4.04 -1.05 -28.62
N GLY A 198 4.26 -0.15 -27.65
CA GLY A 198 5.48 0.62 -27.46
C GLY A 198 6.47 0.02 -26.44
N ASP A 199 6.53 -1.30 -26.29
CA ASP A 199 7.30 -1.95 -25.21
C ASP A 199 8.80 -1.66 -25.24
N ASP A 200 9.35 -1.51 -26.45
CA ASP A 200 10.75 -1.19 -26.69
C ASP A 200 11.05 0.32 -26.60
N LEU A 201 10.03 1.17 -26.47
CA LEU A 201 10.20 2.62 -26.39
C LEU A 201 10.39 3.10 -24.93
N PRO A 202 11.13 4.21 -24.72
CA PRO A 202 11.22 4.84 -23.41
C PRO A 202 9.84 5.21 -22.87
N VAL A 203 9.64 5.00 -21.57
CA VAL A 203 8.42 5.41 -20.87
C VAL A 203 8.30 6.93 -20.91
N LYS A 204 7.14 7.43 -21.35
CA LYS A 204 6.83 8.86 -21.36
C LYS A 204 6.55 9.36 -19.94
N SER A 205 6.83 10.62 -19.70
CA SER A 205 6.63 11.25 -18.39
C SER A 205 6.11 12.67 -18.54
N MET A 206 5.40 13.14 -17.51
CA MET A 206 4.89 14.50 -17.41
C MET A 206 5.15 15.03 -16.01
N LYS A 207 5.67 16.26 -15.95
CA LYS A 207 5.91 16.99 -14.71
C LYS A 207 4.64 17.62 -14.16
N LEU A 208 4.63 17.93 -12.86
CA LEU A 208 3.47 18.56 -12.22
C LEU A 208 3.06 19.87 -12.90
N LYS A 209 4.02 20.73 -13.26
CA LYS A 209 3.73 22.01 -13.95
C LYS A 209 3.05 21.82 -15.32
N GLU A 210 3.41 20.76 -16.04
CA GLU A 210 2.82 20.42 -17.34
C GLU A 210 1.39 19.92 -17.13
N LEU A 211 1.20 19.01 -16.16
CA LEU A 211 -0.13 18.51 -15.82
C LEU A 211 -1.08 19.63 -15.35
N GLN A 212 -0.60 20.56 -14.51
CA GLN A 212 -1.38 21.73 -14.10
C GLN A 212 -1.90 22.52 -15.29
N THR A 213 -1.01 22.77 -16.26
CA THR A 213 -1.31 23.52 -17.47
C THR A 213 -2.38 22.81 -18.29
N GLU A 214 -2.23 21.51 -18.56
CA GLU A 214 -3.21 20.72 -19.31
C GLU A 214 -4.58 20.66 -18.61
N VAL A 215 -4.60 20.42 -17.29
CA VAL A 215 -5.85 20.37 -16.54
C VAL A 215 -6.57 21.73 -16.56
N TRP A 216 -5.83 22.84 -16.46
CA TRP A 216 -6.41 24.18 -16.56
C TRP A 216 -6.97 24.46 -17.93
N TYR A 217 -6.27 24.05 -19.00
CA TYR A 217 -6.81 24.17 -20.36
C TYR A 217 -8.10 23.40 -20.51
N VAL A 218 -8.15 22.13 -20.12
CA VAL A 218 -9.38 21.32 -20.21
C VAL A 218 -10.50 21.94 -19.38
N ALA A 219 -10.22 22.36 -18.13
CA ALA A 219 -11.21 22.99 -17.28
C ALA A 219 -11.77 24.29 -17.91
N LEU A 220 -10.91 25.13 -18.50
CA LEU A 220 -11.33 26.35 -19.18
C LEU A 220 -12.27 26.06 -20.36
N HIS A 221 -11.94 25.06 -21.19
CA HIS A 221 -12.79 24.66 -22.32
C HIS A 221 -14.15 24.10 -21.88
N LEU A 222 -14.22 23.46 -20.71
CA LEU A 222 -15.47 22.95 -20.14
C LEU A 222 -16.34 24.05 -19.52
N ILE A 223 -15.73 25.16 -19.07
CA ILE A 223 -16.43 26.29 -18.45
C ILE A 223 -16.94 27.27 -19.52
N ASP A 224 -16.29 27.37 -20.68
CA ASP A 224 -16.70 28.30 -21.74
C ASP A 224 -18.01 27.84 -22.42
N PRO A 225 -19.13 28.60 -22.29
CA PRO A 225 -20.41 28.25 -22.91
C PRO A 225 -20.37 28.21 -24.45
N VAL A 226 -19.37 28.85 -25.09
CA VAL A 226 -19.23 28.85 -26.56
C VAL A 226 -18.73 27.49 -27.07
N PHE A 227 -17.89 26.79 -26.30
CA PHE A 227 -17.31 25.50 -26.71
C PHE A 227 -18.30 24.34 -26.56
N VAL A 228 -19.17 24.39 -25.54
CA VAL A 228 -20.25 23.41 -25.35
C VAL A 228 -21.19 23.41 -26.56
N HIS A 229 -21.49 24.57 -27.15
CA HIS A 229 -22.30 24.64 -28.37
C HIS A 229 -21.57 24.09 -29.62
N SER A 230 -20.26 24.35 -29.76
CA SER A 230 -19.49 23.88 -30.92
C SER A 230 -19.30 22.34 -30.96
N CYS A 231 -19.06 21.70 -29.81
CA CYS A 231 -18.90 20.24 -29.76
C CYS A 231 -20.18 19.46 -30.08
N PHE A 232 -21.36 19.98 -29.74
CA PHE A 232 -22.64 19.36 -30.13
C PHE A 232 -22.94 19.54 -31.63
N TYR A 233 -22.50 20.63 -32.25
CA TYR A 233 -22.69 20.84 -33.70
C TYR A 233 -21.71 20.04 -34.57
N TYR A 234 -20.46 19.85 -34.14
CA TYR A 234 -19.48 19.07 -34.92
C TYR A 234 -19.76 17.56 -34.93
N HIS A 235 -20.47 17.02 -33.94
CA HIS A 235 -20.88 15.60 -33.95
C HIS A 235 -22.15 15.32 -34.75
N TYR A 236 -23.00 16.33 -34.99
CA TYR A 236 -24.19 16.18 -35.85
C TYR A 236 -23.92 16.43 -37.34
N PHE A 237 -22.82 17.09 -37.72
CA PHE A 237 -22.49 17.36 -39.13
C PHE A 237 -21.51 16.37 -39.78
N SER A 238 -20.87 15.46 -39.02
CA SER A 238 -19.97 14.44 -39.59
C SER A 238 -20.60 13.05 -39.77
N PHE A 239 -21.86 12.86 -39.37
CA PHE A 239 -22.63 11.62 -39.59
C PHE A 239 -23.96 11.92 -40.29
N GLY A 240 -23.89 12.43 -41.52
CA GLY A 240 -25.11 12.66 -42.31
C GLY A 240 -24.81 13.04 -43.75
N MET A 241 -24.89 12.04 -44.64
CA MET A 241 -24.97 12.16 -46.10
C MET A 241 -23.66 12.16 -46.91
N HIS A 242 -22.96 11.02 -46.85
CA HIS A 242 -22.56 10.35 -48.09
C HIS A 242 -23.34 9.04 -48.22
N ASN A 243 -23.84 8.80 -49.44
CA ASN A 243 -24.41 7.56 -50.01
C ASN A 243 -25.93 7.51 -50.23
N TYR A 244 -26.39 7.90 -51.42
CA TYR A 244 -26.76 7.00 -52.53
C TYR A 244 -27.78 7.64 -53.49
N SER A 245 -27.40 7.64 -54.79
CA SER A 245 -28.22 7.77 -56.02
C SER A 245 -28.85 9.12 -56.36
#